data_AF-A0A0D3D529-F1
#
_entry.id   AF-A0A0D3D529-F1
#
_cell.length_a   1.000
_cell.length_b   1.000
_cell.length_c   1.000
_cell.angle_alpha   90.00
_cell.angle_beta   90.00
_cell.angle_gamma   90.00
#
_symmetry.space_group_name_H-M   'P 1'
#
loop_
_entity.id
_entity.type
_entity.pdbx_description
1 polymer ?
#
loop_
_entity_poly.entity_id
_entity_poly.type
_entity_poly.pdbx_seq_one_letter_code
_entity_poly.pdbx_strand_id
1 'polypeptide(L)'
;MAPSLVRLYEQMPEPKYVIAMGACTITGGMFSTDSYSTVRGVDKLIPVDVYLPGCPPKPEAVIDAITKLRKKIAREIYKDRIRPQRGVGEIKKMQGTLSVWLAKRGLVHRSLGFDYQGIETLQIKPEDWDSIAVILYVYGYNYLRSQCAYDVAPGGLLASVYHLTRIEYGVNQAEEVCIKVFTHRSNPRIPSVFWVWKSTDFQERESYDMLGITYDSHPRLKRILMPESWIGWPLRKDYIAPNFYEIQDAY
;
A
#
# COMPACT_ATOMS: atom_id res chain seq x y z
N MET A 1 10.57 -38.33 1.30
CA MET A 1 10.43 -36.85 1.29
C MET A 1 9.11 -36.38 0.68
N ALA A 2 8.58 -37.02 -0.37
CA ALA A 2 7.34 -36.62 -1.03
C ALA A 2 6.12 -36.42 -0.10
N PRO A 3 5.77 -37.34 0.84
CA PRO A 3 4.61 -37.14 1.72
C PRO A 3 4.73 -35.92 2.63
N SER A 4 5.96 -35.64 3.11
CA SER A 4 6.24 -34.48 3.97
C SER A 4 6.08 -33.16 3.21
N LEU A 5 6.46 -33.13 1.93
CA LEU A 5 6.32 -31.96 1.06
C LEU A 5 4.84 -31.65 0.79
N VAL A 6 4.04 -32.67 0.45
CA VAL A 6 2.59 -32.51 0.20
C VAL A 6 1.89 -31.97 1.45
N ARG A 7 2.18 -32.56 2.62
CA ARG A 7 1.60 -32.08 3.88
C ARG A 7 1.93 -30.61 4.17
N LEU A 8 3.17 -30.18 3.93
CA LEU A 8 3.54 -28.77 4.12
C LEU A 8 2.77 -27.86 3.15
N TYR A 9 2.66 -28.27 1.89
CA TYR A 9 1.92 -27.51 0.88
C TYR A 9 0.43 -27.38 1.21
N GLU A 10 -0.20 -28.42 1.75
CA GLU A 10 -1.60 -28.40 2.19
C GLU A 10 -1.81 -27.48 3.40
N GLN A 11 -0.84 -27.39 4.30
CA GLN A 11 -0.89 -26.53 5.49
C GLN A 11 -0.72 -25.02 5.18
N MET A 12 -0.30 -24.65 3.97
CA MET A 12 -0.15 -23.24 3.58
C MET A 12 -1.51 -22.60 3.21
N PRO A 13 -1.82 -21.39 3.73
CA PRO A 13 -3.04 -20.66 3.39
C PRO A 13 -3.02 -20.16 1.94
N GLU A 14 -4.21 -19.95 1.35
CA GLU A 14 -4.33 -19.33 0.02
C GLU A 14 -4.23 -17.79 0.12
N PRO A 15 -3.63 -17.11 -0.88
CA PRO A 15 -3.00 -17.63 -2.09
C PRO A 15 -1.58 -18.17 -1.86
N LYS A 16 -1.26 -19.31 -2.48
CA LYS A 16 0.07 -19.95 -2.41
C LYS A 16 0.65 -20.19 -3.80
N TYR A 17 1.96 -20.05 -3.90
CA TYR A 17 2.69 -20.13 -5.17
C TYR A 17 3.95 -20.98 -5.04
N VAL A 18 4.27 -21.75 -6.07
CA VAL A 18 5.38 -22.72 -6.09
C VAL A 18 6.33 -22.43 -7.25
N ILE A 19 7.60 -22.23 -6.93
CA ILE A 19 8.69 -22.17 -7.92
C ILE A 19 9.48 -23.48 -7.84
N ALA A 20 9.48 -24.27 -8.92
CA ALA A 20 10.31 -25.46 -9.01
C ALA A 20 11.70 -25.06 -9.55
N MET A 21 12.71 -25.14 -8.70
CA MET A 21 14.08 -24.74 -9.03
C MET A 21 14.99 -25.95 -9.22
N GLY A 22 15.64 -25.99 -10.38
CA GLY A 22 16.73 -26.90 -10.70
C GLY A 22 16.31 -28.20 -11.37
N ALA A 23 17.23 -28.80 -12.12
CA ALA A 23 16.98 -30.02 -12.91
C ALA A 23 16.52 -31.20 -12.02
N CYS A 24 17.09 -31.35 -10.82
CA CYS A 24 16.69 -32.39 -9.88
C CYS A 24 15.22 -32.27 -9.46
N THR A 25 14.72 -31.05 -9.24
CA THR A 25 13.34 -30.80 -8.80
C THR A 25 12.34 -30.92 -9.95
N ILE A 26 12.73 -30.48 -11.16
CA ILE A 26 11.82 -30.40 -12.31
C ILE A 26 11.67 -31.75 -13.02
N THR A 27 12.77 -32.48 -13.21
CA THR A 27 12.76 -33.74 -13.99
C THR A 27 13.28 -34.95 -13.22
N GLY A 28 13.82 -34.77 -12.01
CA GLY A 28 14.62 -35.78 -11.31
C GLY A 28 16.12 -35.74 -11.69
N GLY A 29 16.50 -34.87 -12.64
CA GLY A 29 17.89 -34.65 -13.04
C GLY A 29 18.61 -35.92 -13.48
N MET A 30 19.89 -36.02 -13.11
CA MET A 30 20.76 -37.17 -13.42
C MET A 30 20.24 -38.50 -12.84
N PHE A 31 19.41 -38.45 -11.80
CA PHE A 31 18.91 -39.64 -11.11
C PHE A 31 17.52 -40.07 -11.60
N SER A 32 17.02 -39.43 -12.65
CA SER A 32 15.69 -39.71 -13.18
C SER A 32 15.55 -41.11 -13.78
N THR A 33 16.62 -41.73 -14.29
CA THR A 33 16.58 -43.07 -14.89
C THR A 33 16.84 -44.19 -13.88
N ASP A 34 17.80 -44.02 -12.98
CA ASP A 34 18.40 -45.14 -12.26
C ASP A 34 18.10 -45.20 -10.76
N SER A 35 17.30 -44.27 -10.23
CA SER A 35 17.00 -44.22 -8.78
C SER A 35 15.51 -44.39 -8.47
N TYR A 36 15.20 -45.40 -7.66
CA TYR A 36 13.84 -45.63 -7.12
C TYR A 36 13.44 -44.60 -6.07
N SER A 37 14.41 -43.93 -5.46
CA SER A 37 14.20 -42.95 -4.39
C SER A 37 13.85 -41.54 -4.90
N THR A 38 13.96 -41.29 -6.21
CA THR A 38 13.75 -39.96 -6.79
C THR A 38 12.40 -39.87 -7.49
N VAL A 39 11.61 -38.85 -7.12
CA VAL A 39 10.38 -38.53 -7.83
C VAL A 39 10.72 -37.80 -9.13
N ARG A 40 10.24 -38.33 -10.25
CA ARG A 40 10.41 -37.76 -11.60
C ARG A 40 9.54 -36.51 -11.76
N GLY A 41 9.97 -35.41 -11.18
CA GLY A 41 9.29 -34.11 -11.23
C GLY A 41 8.38 -33.87 -10.04
N VAL A 42 8.51 -32.68 -9.45
CA VAL A 42 7.69 -32.22 -8.31
C VAL A 42 6.24 -31.89 -8.73
N ASP A 43 6.03 -31.65 -10.02
CA ASP A 43 4.75 -31.35 -10.66
C ASP A 43 3.70 -32.46 -10.51
N LYS A 44 4.15 -33.69 -10.30
CA LYS A 44 3.29 -34.85 -9.98
C LYS A 44 2.71 -34.82 -8.57
N LEU A 45 3.31 -34.05 -7.67
CA LEU A 45 2.93 -34.01 -6.26
C LEU A 45 2.18 -32.73 -5.92
N ILE A 46 2.67 -31.58 -6.39
CA ILE A 46 2.11 -30.26 -6.09
C ILE A 46 2.08 -29.41 -7.38
N PRO A 47 1.11 -28.50 -7.53
CA PRO A 47 1.05 -27.62 -8.69
C PRO A 47 2.23 -26.65 -8.67
N VAL A 48 2.90 -26.51 -9.82
CA VAL A 48 4.06 -25.61 -10.00
C VAL A 48 3.65 -24.41 -10.85
N ASP A 49 3.96 -23.20 -10.38
CA ASP A 49 3.64 -21.96 -11.08
C ASP A 49 4.72 -21.52 -12.05
N VAL A 50 5.98 -21.66 -11.65
CA VAL A 50 7.15 -21.25 -12.42
C VAL A 50 8.23 -22.32 -12.35
N TYR A 51 8.75 -22.70 -13.51
CA TYR A 51 9.87 -23.60 -13.65
C TYR A 51 11.16 -22.82 -13.88
N LEU A 52 12.17 -23.09 -13.06
CA LEU A 52 13.50 -22.50 -13.16
C LEU A 52 14.54 -23.59 -13.47
N PRO A 53 14.88 -23.82 -14.75
CA PRO A 53 15.88 -24.82 -15.12
C PRO A 53 17.30 -24.40 -14.72
N GLY A 54 18.15 -25.36 -14.40
CA GLY A 54 19.57 -25.15 -14.07
C GLY A 54 20.12 -26.16 -13.08
N CYS A 55 21.44 -26.32 -13.03
CA CYS A 55 22.13 -27.16 -12.03
C CYS A 55 23.59 -26.67 -11.84
N PRO A 56 23.84 -25.58 -11.10
CA PRO A 56 22.87 -24.68 -10.45
C PRO A 56 22.27 -23.63 -11.42
N PRO A 57 21.09 -23.08 -11.13
CA PRO A 57 20.55 -21.96 -11.91
C PRO A 57 21.38 -20.69 -11.70
N LYS A 58 21.55 -19.90 -12.76
CA LYS A 58 22.26 -18.62 -12.68
C LYS A 58 21.45 -17.59 -11.87
N PRO A 59 22.10 -16.63 -11.17
CA PRO A 59 21.39 -15.61 -10.39
C PRO A 59 20.37 -14.80 -11.21
N GLU A 60 20.67 -14.49 -12.46
CA GLU A 60 19.78 -13.74 -13.34
C GLU A 60 18.49 -14.51 -13.65
N ALA A 61 18.59 -15.84 -13.77
CA ALA A 61 17.45 -16.70 -14.01
C ALA A 61 16.53 -16.79 -12.77
N VAL A 62 17.10 -16.70 -11.56
CA VAL A 62 16.32 -16.59 -10.32
C VAL A 62 15.52 -15.29 -10.28
N ILE A 63 16.17 -14.17 -10.61
CA ILE A 63 15.50 -12.84 -10.64
C ILE A 63 14.39 -12.82 -11.69
N ASP A 64 14.61 -13.39 -12.86
CA ASP A 64 13.60 -13.52 -13.92
C ASP A 64 12.42 -14.39 -13.46
N ALA A 65 12.67 -15.52 -12.79
CA ALA A 65 11.62 -16.39 -12.24
C ALA A 65 10.73 -15.66 -11.22
N ILE A 66 11.34 -14.90 -10.30
CA ILE A 66 10.60 -14.07 -9.33
C ILE A 66 9.77 -13.00 -10.04
N THR A 67 10.34 -12.37 -11.07
CA THR A 67 9.66 -11.34 -11.86
C THR A 67 8.47 -11.92 -12.63
N LYS A 68 8.61 -13.12 -13.22
CA LYS A 68 7.53 -13.87 -13.86
C LYS A 68 6.43 -14.22 -12.88
N LEU A 69 6.77 -14.68 -11.68
CA LEU A 69 5.80 -14.98 -10.64
C LEU A 69 5.01 -13.71 -10.25
N ARG A 70 5.70 -12.59 -9.99
CA ARG A 70 5.06 -11.29 -9.71
C ARG A 70 4.07 -10.87 -10.79
N LYS A 71 4.43 -11.04 -12.08
CA LYS A 71 3.54 -10.75 -13.21
C LYS A 71 2.32 -11.68 -13.25
N LYS A 72 2.47 -12.95 -12.87
CA LYS A 72 1.36 -13.91 -12.78
C LYS A 72 0.37 -13.50 -11.68
N ILE A 73 0.87 -13.19 -10.48
CA ILE A 73 0.07 -12.70 -9.35
C ILE A 73 -0.71 -11.45 -9.73
N ALA A 74 -0.06 -10.47 -10.36
CA ALA A 74 -0.71 -9.24 -10.79
C ALA A 74 -1.87 -9.48 -11.77
N ARG A 75 -1.74 -10.46 -12.68
CA ARG A 75 -2.80 -10.84 -13.64
C ARG A 75 -3.96 -11.56 -12.98
N GLU A 76 -3.70 -12.40 -11.98
CA GLU A 76 -4.74 -13.09 -11.21
C GLU A 76 -5.59 -12.09 -10.41
N ILE A 77 -4.94 -11.15 -9.71
CA ILE A 77 -5.63 -10.05 -9.01
C ILE A 77 -6.49 -9.24 -9.98
N TYR A 78 -6.00 -8.98 -11.20
CA TYR A 78 -6.75 -8.26 -12.22
C TYR A 78 -7.97 -9.07 -12.73
N LYS A 79 -7.84 -10.39 -12.90
CA LYS A 79 -8.93 -11.27 -13.34
C LYS A 79 -10.00 -11.49 -12.26
N ASP A 80 -9.63 -11.59 -10.99
CA ASP A 80 -10.60 -11.73 -9.91
C ASP A 80 -11.45 -10.46 -9.72
N ARG A 81 -10.90 -9.28 -10.05
CA ARG A 81 -11.67 -8.04 -10.14
C ARG A 81 -12.62 -7.97 -11.35
N ILE A 82 -12.41 -8.80 -12.37
CA ILE A 82 -13.21 -8.86 -13.60
C ILE A 82 -14.15 -10.09 -13.59
N ARG A 83 -14.32 -10.81 -12.46
CA ARG A 83 -15.49 -11.67 -12.32
C ARG A 83 -16.71 -10.76 -12.17
N PRO A 84 -17.63 -10.72 -13.16
CA PRO A 84 -18.76 -9.81 -13.10
C PRO A 84 -19.71 -10.31 -12.01
N GLN A 85 -19.93 -9.49 -10.98
CA GLN A 85 -21.23 -9.51 -10.34
C GLN A 85 -22.24 -9.23 -11.46
N ARG A 86 -23.01 -10.25 -11.82
CA ARG A 86 -24.13 -10.12 -12.76
C ARG A 86 -25.08 -9.07 -12.20
N GLY A 87 -25.20 -7.95 -12.90
CA GLY A 87 -26.27 -6.99 -12.67
C GLY A 87 -25.90 -5.56 -13.01
N VAL A 88 -26.11 -5.18 -14.28
CA VAL A 88 -26.37 -3.80 -14.76
C VAL A 88 -25.15 -2.87 -14.65
N GLY A 89 -24.49 -2.50 -15.74
CA GLY A 89 -25.06 -1.68 -16.81
C GLY A 89 -24.61 -0.22 -16.61
N GLU A 90 -24.13 0.37 -17.70
CA GLU A 90 -23.72 1.77 -17.85
C GLU A 90 -22.28 2.14 -17.48
N ILE A 91 -21.58 2.67 -18.49
CA ILE A 91 -20.51 3.63 -18.34
C ILE A 91 -21.06 4.80 -17.50
N LYS A 92 -20.90 4.77 -16.17
CA LYS A 92 -21.42 5.80 -15.26
C LYS A 92 -20.36 6.29 -14.28
N LYS A 93 -19.97 7.56 -14.52
CA LYS A 93 -19.40 8.58 -13.62
C LYS A 93 -18.02 8.32 -13.00
N MET A 94 -17.06 9.19 -13.33
CA MET A 94 -15.80 9.45 -12.59
C MET A 94 -16.01 9.96 -11.14
N GLN A 95 -17.24 9.94 -10.62
CA GLN A 95 -17.59 10.40 -9.27
C GLN A 95 -18.11 9.18 -8.51
N GLY A 96 -17.42 8.80 -7.43
CA GLY A 96 -17.88 7.71 -6.58
C GLY A 96 -19.04 8.15 -5.69
N THR A 97 -19.55 7.18 -4.94
CA THR A 97 -20.75 7.32 -4.11
C THR A 97 -20.59 8.47 -3.10
N LEU A 98 -19.39 8.62 -2.53
CA LEU A 98 -19.12 9.64 -1.53
C LEU A 98 -19.00 11.03 -2.14
N SER A 99 -18.35 11.15 -3.31
CA SER A 99 -18.31 12.42 -4.05
C SER A 99 -19.71 12.93 -4.39
N VAL A 100 -20.60 12.05 -4.86
CA VAL A 100 -21.99 12.42 -5.17
C VAL A 100 -22.74 12.86 -3.91
N TRP A 101 -22.52 12.17 -2.78
CA TRP A 101 -23.15 12.51 -1.51
C TRP A 101 -22.68 13.86 -0.96
N LEU A 102 -21.37 14.13 -1.01
CA LEU A 102 -20.79 15.43 -0.62
C LEU A 102 -21.32 16.56 -1.51
N ALA A 103 -21.39 16.33 -2.82
CA ALA A 103 -21.91 17.32 -3.78
C ALA A 103 -23.37 17.68 -3.52
N LYS A 104 -24.21 16.70 -3.14
CA LYS A 104 -25.61 16.95 -2.76
C LYS A 104 -25.75 17.82 -1.51
N ARG A 105 -24.76 17.80 -0.63
CA ARG A 105 -24.71 18.64 0.58
C ARG A 105 -24.03 20.00 0.35
N GLY A 106 -23.65 20.32 -0.88
CA GLY A 106 -23.01 21.58 -1.24
C GLY A 106 -21.55 21.69 -0.78
N LEU A 107 -20.89 20.57 -0.42
CA LEU A 107 -19.51 20.58 0.05
C LEU A 107 -18.54 20.57 -1.12
N VAL A 108 -17.66 21.57 -1.15
CA VAL A 108 -16.66 21.74 -2.21
C VAL A 108 -15.58 20.68 -2.05
N HIS A 109 -15.44 19.83 -3.06
CA HIS A 109 -14.38 18.83 -3.14
C HIS A 109 -14.11 18.50 -4.62
N ARG A 110 -12.93 17.93 -4.90
CA ARG A 110 -12.55 17.48 -6.24
C ARG A 110 -12.34 15.98 -6.25
N SER A 111 -13.11 15.24 -7.05
CA SER A 111 -12.87 13.81 -7.27
C SER A 111 -11.57 13.61 -8.06
N LEU A 112 -10.66 12.78 -7.53
CA LEU A 112 -9.45 12.33 -8.22
C LEU A 112 -9.62 10.96 -8.89
N GLY A 113 -10.81 10.36 -8.79
CA GLY A 113 -11.11 9.03 -9.31
C GLY A 113 -10.87 7.93 -8.29
N PHE A 114 -10.48 6.75 -8.77
CA PHE A 114 -10.28 5.55 -7.95
C PHE A 114 -8.81 5.15 -7.95
N ASP A 115 -8.34 4.66 -6.81
CA ASP A 115 -7.00 4.12 -6.67
C ASP A 115 -6.87 2.75 -7.36
N TYR A 116 -5.65 2.20 -7.45
CA TYR A 116 -5.41 0.88 -8.00
C TYR A 116 -6.15 -0.24 -7.26
N GLN A 117 -6.69 -0.01 -6.06
CA GLN A 117 -7.54 -0.95 -5.32
C GLN A 117 -9.05 -0.74 -5.52
N GLY A 118 -9.45 0.27 -6.31
CA GLY A 118 -10.84 0.66 -6.47
C GLY A 118 -11.36 1.56 -5.34
N ILE A 119 -10.47 2.11 -4.51
CA ILE A 119 -10.81 3.01 -3.40
C ILE A 119 -11.04 4.43 -3.96
N GLU A 120 -12.16 5.06 -3.62
CA GLU A 120 -12.47 6.42 -4.05
C GLU A 120 -11.46 7.41 -3.44
N THR A 121 -10.88 8.27 -4.27
CA THR A 121 -9.91 9.28 -3.85
C THR A 121 -10.43 10.69 -4.10
N LEU A 122 -10.44 11.51 -3.06
CA LEU A 122 -10.93 12.88 -3.12
C LEU A 122 -9.83 13.87 -2.74
N GLN A 123 -9.76 14.97 -3.48
CA GLN A 123 -8.96 16.13 -3.13
C GLN A 123 -9.83 17.13 -2.38
N ILE A 124 -9.34 17.54 -1.21
CA ILE A 124 -9.96 18.53 -0.34
C ILE A 124 -8.97 19.66 -0.10
N LYS A 125 -9.46 20.89 -0.02
CA LYS A 125 -8.63 22.04 0.31
C LYS A 125 -8.39 22.08 1.83
N PRO A 126 -7.22 22.57 2.30
CA PRO A 126 -6.93 22.65 3.73
C PRO A 126 -7.99 23.42 4.53
N GLU A 127 -8.60 24.45 3.94
CA GLU A 127 -9.56 25.32 4.63
C GLU A 127 -10.89 24.63 4.93
N ASP A 128 -11.27 23.62 4.12
CA ASP A 128 -12.54 22.89 4.26
C ASP A 128 -12.35 21.53 4.99
N TRP A 129 -11.11 21.18 5.33
CA TRP A 129 -10.75 19.82 5.75
C TRP A 129 -11.34 19.44 7.12
N ASP A 130 -11.27 20.34 8.10
CA ASP A 130 -11.80 20.11 9.46
C ASP A 130 -13.31 19.83 9.45
N SER A 131 -14.05 20.60 8.67
CA SER A 131 -15.50 20.48 8.50
C SER A 131 -15.86 19.17 7.83
N ILE A 132 -15.13 18.80 6.76
CA ILE A 132 -15.37 17.53 6.07
C ILE A 132 -14.98 16.34 6.94
N ALA A 133 -13.92 16.43 7.74
CA ALA A 133 -13.52 15.39 8.67
C ALA A 133 -14.65 15.04 9.67
N VAL A 134 -15.28 16.05 10.27
CA VAL A 134 -16.43 15.86 11.17
C VAL A 134 -17.61 15.22 10.42
N ILE A 135 -17.90 15.68 9.21
CA ILE A 135 -19.00 15.14 8.40
C ILE A 135 -18.76 13.67 8.03
N LEU A 136 -17.53 13.30 7.68
CA LEU A 136 -17.14 11.92 7.37
C LEU A 136 -17.27 11.02 8.59
N TYR A 137 -16.88 11.51 9.77
CA TYR A 137 -17.06 10.79 11.02
C TYR A 137 -18.54 10.52 11.31
N VAL A 138 -19.38 11.55 11.19
CA VAL A 138 -20.84 11.42 11.37
C VAL A 138 -21.49 10.52 10.31
N TYR A 139 -20.96 10.50 9.08
CA TYR A 139 -21.41 9.60 8.02
C TYR A 139 -21.10 8.12 8.33
N GLY A 140 -20.13 7.85 9.20
CA GLY A 140 -19.80 6.50 9.66
C GLY A 140 -18.35 6.09 9.48
N TYR A 141 -17.47 6.96 8.95
CA TYR A 141 -16.02 6.67 8.89
C TYR A 141 -15.41 6.77 10.28
N ASN A 142 -15.62 5.73 11.07
CA ASN A 142 -15.23 5.62 12.47
C ASN A 142 -13.76 5.24 12.68
N TYR A 143 -13.07 4.76 11.63
CA TYR A 143 -11.69 4.32 11.73
C TYR A 143 -10.79 5.04 10.73
N LEU A 144 -9.87 5.84 11.24
CA LEU A 144 -8.75 6.36 10.46
C LEU A 144 -7.61 5.36 10.53
N ARG A 145 -7.36 4.69 9.41
CA ARG A 145 -6.39 3.59 9.29
C ARG A 145 -4.98 4.13 9.21
N SER A 146 -4.76 5.13 8.36
CA SER A 146 -3.43 5.66 8.08
C SER A 146 -3.53 7.09 7.61
N GLN A 147 -2.93 8.00 8.36
CA GLN A 147 -2.53 9.32 7.89
C GLN A 147 -1.07 9.22 7.45
N CYS A 148 -0.81 9.66 6.23
CA CYS A 148 0.53 9.69 5.65
C CYS A 148 0.72 11.02 4.94
N ALA A 149 1.96 11.44 4.74
CA ALA A 149 2.25 12.59 3.90
C ALA A 149 3.32 12.26 2.88
N TYR A 150 3.27 12.92 1.73
CA TYR A 150 4.27 12.79 0.69
C TYR A 150 4.57 14.12 0.00
N ASP A 151 5.78 14.22 -0.50
CA ASP A 151 6.22 15.35 -1.32
C ASP A 151 5.89 15.09 -2.79
N VAL A 152 5.01 15.91 -3.39
CA VAL A 152 4.50 15.67 -4.75
C VAL A 152 5.62 15.88 -5.77
N ALA A 153 6.38 16.97 -5.63
CA ALA A 153 7.45 17.33 -6.53
C ALA A 153 8.49 18.20 -5.80
N PRO A 154 9.78 18.15 -6.18
CA PRO A 154 10.80 19.04 -5.62
C PRO A 154 10.39 20.51 -5.78
N GLY A 155 10.34 21.26 -4.67
CA GLY A 155 9.91 22.66 -4.68
C GLY A 155 8.41 22.90 -4.92
N GLY A 156 7.60 21.83 -5.02
CA GLY A 156 6.18 21.91 -5.33
C GLY A 156 5.27 21.79 -4.10
N LEU A 157 4.15 21.09 -4.29
CA LEU A 157 3.13 20.87 -3.26
C LEU A 157 3.52 19.72 -2.33
N LEU A 158 3.09 19.82 -1.07
CA LEU A 158 3.04 18.71 -0.13
C LEU A 158 1.62 18.17 -0.08
N ALA A 159 1.48 16.87 0.12
CA ALA A 159 0.18 16.23 0.25
C ALA A 159 0.11 15.46 1.56
N SER A 160 -0.92 15.72 2.36
CA SER A 160 -1.33 14.88 3.48
C SER A 160 -2.50 14.01 3.04
N VAL A 161 -2.40 12.71 3.26
CA VAL A 161 -3.31 11.68 2.82
C VAL A 161 -3.91 10.99 4.03
N TYR A 162 -5.23 10.86 4.03
CA TYR A 162 -5.98 10.20 5.09
C TYR A 162 -6.75 9.03 4.49
N HIS A 163 -6.38 7.82 4.91
CA HIS A 163 -7.09 6.60 4.59
C HIS A 163 -8.13 6.32 5.69
N LEU A 164 -9.39 6.45 5.32
CA LEU A 164 -10.53 6.26 6.21
C LEU A 164 -11.26 4.97 5.85
N THR A 165 -11.76 4.30 6.87
CA THR A 165 -12.49 3.05 6.75
C THR A 165 -13.75 3.11 7.60
N ARG A 166 -14.87 2.68 7.03
CA ARG A 166 -16.09 2.43 7.79
C ARG A 166 -16.07 0.99 8.30
N ILE A 167 -15.83 0.82 9.59
CA ILE A 167 -15.84 -0.50 10.24
C ILE A 167 -17.25 -0.79 10.74
N GLU A 168 -17.81 -1.90 10.26
CA GLU A 168 -19.11 -2.44 10.65
C GLU A 168 -18.99 -3.94 10.95
N TYR A 169 -19.77 -4.43 11.91
CA TYR A 169 -19.79 -5.84 12.25
C TYR A 169 -20.47 -6.66 11.14
N GLY A 170 -19.89 -7.81 10.80
CA GLY A 170 -20.48 -8.76 9.84
C GLY A 170 -20.31 -8.39 8.37
N VAL A 171 -19.49 -7.38 8.05
CA VAL A 171 -19.21 -6.97 6.67
C VAL A 171 -17.87 -7.58 6.21
N ASN A 172 -17.90 -8.32 5.10
CA ASN A 172 -16.70 -8.97 4.53
C ASN A 172 -15.76 -7.99 3.80
N GLN A 173 -16.27 -6.84 3.37
CA GLN A 173 -15.49 -5.80 2.69
C GLN A 173 -15.92 -4.42 3.17
N ALA A 174 -15.07 -3.77 3.97
CA ALA A 174 -15.35 -2.44 4.51
C ALA A 174 -15.33 -1.37 3.40
N GLU A 175 -16.15 -0.32 3.56
CA GLU A 175 -16.11 0.84 2.69
C GLU A 175 -14.89 1.70 3.05
N GLU A 176 -14.11 2.07 2.04
CA GLU A 176 -12.86 2.80 2.21
C GLU A 176 -12.84 4.03 1.32
N VAL A 177 -12.26 5.11 1.84
CA VAL A 177 -12.06 6.35 1.10
C VAL A 177 -10.68 6.92 1.42
N CYS A 178 -10.06 7.51 0.40
CA CYS A 178 -8.78 8.18 0.48
C CYS A 178 -8.98 9.68 0.29
N ILE A 179 -8.64 10.46 1.32
CA ILE A 179 -8.68 11.92 1.23
C ILE A 179 -7.26 12.45 1.05
N LYS A 180 -7.07 13.33 0.08
CA LYS A 180 -5.80 14.03 -0.18
C LYS A 180 -5.97 15.53 0.03
N VAL A 181 -5.24 16.07 0.99
CA VAL A 181 -5.18 17.49 1.29
C VAL A 181 -3.83 18.02 0.81
N PHE A 182 -3.86 18.91 -0.17
CA PHE A 182 -2.66 19.50 -0.73
C PHE A 182 -2.38 20.85 -0.07
N THR A 183 -1.13 21.08 0.31
CA THR A 183 -0.69 22.35 0.90
C THR A 183 0.59 22.83 0.20
N HIS A 184 0.77 24.14 0.17
CA HIS A 184 1.93 24.75 -0.48
C HIS A 184 3.14 24.72 0.45
N ARG A 185 4.34 24.46 -0.09
CA ARG A 185 5.55 24.35 0.72
C ARG A 185 5.94 25.63 1.47
N SER A 186 5.58 26.80 0.92
CA SER A 186 5.83 28.09 1.56
C SER A 186 5.01 28.31 2.84
N ASN A 187 3.84 27.68 2.95
CA ASN A 187 2.97 27.75 4.11
C ASN A 187 2.25 26.41 4.31
N PRO A 188 2.96 25.35 4.76
CA PRO A 188 2.46 23.99 4.76
C PRO A 188 1.57 23.73 5.98
N ARG A 189 0.44 24.42 6.08
CA ARG A 189 -0.50 24.32 7.21
C ARG A 189 -1.73 23.52 6.82
N ILE A 190 -2.16 22.64 7.69
CA ILE A 190 -3.37 21.80 7.56
C ILE A 190 -4.03 21.73 8.94
N PRO A 191 -5.37 21.82 9.06
CA PRO A 191 -6.05 21.55 10.33
C PRO A 191 -5.84 20.11 10.79
N SER A 192 -5.47 19.92 12.06
CA SER A 192 -5.37 18.59 12.69
C SER A 192 -6.75 17.96 12.84
N VAL A 193 -6.86 16.66 12.58
CA VAL A 193 -8.08 15.89 12.83
C VAL A 193 -7.98 14.99 14.07
N PHE A 194 -7.01 15.27 14.94
CA PHE A 194 -6.83 14.61 16.24
C PHE A 194 -8.10 14.63 17.12
N TRP A 195 -8.90 15.68 17.00
CA TRP A 195 -10.15 15.80 17.77
C TRP A 195 -11.26 14.88 17.25
N VAL A 196 -11.19 14.46 15.99
CA VAL A 196 -12.11 13.51 15.36
C VAL A 196 -11.60 12.07 15.52
N TRP A 197 -10.36 11.80 15.10
CA TRP A 197 -9.72 10.49 15.23
C TRP A 197 -8.42 10.59 16.02
N LYS A 198 -8.41 10.00 17.21
CA LYS A 198 -7.24 10.02 18.11
C LYS A 198 -6.02 9.26 17.58
N SER A 199 -6.21 8.36 16.61
CA SER A 199 -5.13 7.61 15.97
C SER A 199 -4.12 8.50 15.24
N THR A 200 -4.51 9.75 14.94
CA THR A 200 -3.65 10.69 14.20
C THR A 200 -2.55 11.34 15.02
N ASP A 201 -2.52 11.20 16.37
CA ASP A 201 -1.50 11.84 17.22
C ASP A 201 -0.08 11.62 16.71
N PHE A 202 0.34 10.35 16.62
CA PHE A 202 1.68 10.02 16.16
C PHE A 202 1.86 10.20 14.64
N GLN A 203 0.82 9.97 13.84
CA GLN A 203 0.90 9.99 12.39
C GLN A 203 1.07 11.44 11.86
N GLU A 204 0.29 12.39 12.39
CA GLU A 204 0.43 13.81 12.06
C GLU A 204 1.78 14.36 12.56
N ARG A 205 2.25 13.90 13.72
CA ARG A 205 3.60 14.25 14.22
C ARG A 205 4.71 13.67 13.38
N GLU A 206 4.59 12.46 12.85
CA GLU A 206 5.53 11.88 11.90
C GLU A 206 5.56 12.71 10.61
N SER A 207 4.40 13.06 10.08
CA SER A 207 4.27 13.92 8.90
C SER A 207 4.90 15.31 9.13
N TYR A 208 4.76 15.88 10.32
CA TYR A 208 5.45 17.09 10.72
C TYR A 208 6.96 16.88 10.77
N ASP A 209 7.44 15.86 11.49
CA ASP A 209 8.86 15.60 11.70
C ASP A 209 9.63 15.33 10.40
N MET A 210 8.99 14.65 9.45
CA MET A 210 9.62 14.23 8.20
C MET A 210 9.48 15.23 7.06
N LEU A 211 8.31 15.87 6.93
CA LEU A 211 7.96 16.73 5.79
C LEU A 211 7.68 18.18 6.17
N GLY A 212 7.65 18.52 7.46
CA GLY A 212 7.43 19.89 7.93
C GLY A 212 6.03 20.41 7.66
N ILE A 213 5.03 19.54 7.57
CA ILE A 213 3.62 19.94 7.50
C ILE A 213 3.16 20.28 8.92
N THR A 214 2.70 21.50 9.12
CA THR A 214 2.22 21.98 10.43
C THR A 214 0.73 21.66 10.56
N TYR A 215 0.38 20.93 11.62
CA TYR A 215 -1.00 20.58 11.93
C TYR A 215 -1.58 21.53 12.99
N ASP A 216 -2.47 22.42 12.56
CA ASP A 216 -3.08 23.41 13.44
C ASP A 216 -4.01 22.72 14.45
N SER A 217 -3.99 23.17 15.72
CA SER A 217 -4.77 22.59 16.83
C SER A 217 -4.37 21.18 17.29
N HIS A 218 -3.22 20.66 16.84
CA HIS A 218 -2.66 19.40 17.35
C HIS A 218 -2.15 19.59 18.80
N PRO A 219 -2.47 18.70 19.76
CA PRO A 219 -2.17 18.90 21.19
C PRO A 219 -0.68 18.96 21.52
N ARG A 220 0.16 18.24 20.75
CA ARG A 220 1.61 18.16 20.99
C ARG A 220 2.37 17.99 19.69
N LEU A 221 2.43 19.04 18.88
CA LEU A 221 3.18 19.01 17.62
C LEU A 221 4.69 19.17 17.91
N LYS A 222 5.37 18.03 18.12
CA LYS A 222 6.81 17.93 18.34
C LYS A 222 7.37 16.78 17.51
N ARG A 223 8.66 16.84 17.20
CA ARG A 223 9.42 15.75 16.58
C ARG A 223 9.31 14.46 17.40
N ILE A 224 9.36 13.32 16.73
CA ILE A 224 9.23 12.00 17.37
C ILE A 224 10.27 10.99 16.92
N LEU A 225 10.71 11.06 15.66
CA LEU A 225 11.73 10.19 15.08
C LEU A 225 13.09 10.89 15.10
N MET A 226 13.11 12.18 14.75
CA MET A 226 14.36 12.95 14.72
C MET A 226 14.68 13.57 16.09
N PRO A 227 15.96 13.81 16.37
CA PRO A 227 16.36 14.60 17.54
C PRO A 227 15.63 15.94 17.60
N GLU A 228 15.28 16.42 18.80
CA GLU A 228 14.57 17.69 18.97
C GLU A 228 15.36 18.88 18.41
N SER A 229 16.68 18.79 18.40
CA SER A 229 17.61 19.78 17.84
C SER A 229 17.76 19.72 16.32
N TRP A 230 17.12 18.76 15.64
CA TRP A 230 17.31 18.56 14.21
C TRP A 230 16.72 19.70 13.38
N ILE A 231 17.51 20.17 12.40
CA ILE A 231 17.14 21.26 11.49
C ILE A 231 16.83 20.67 10.12
N GLY A 232 15.68 21.03 9.56
CA GLY A 232 15.22 20.55 8.25
C GLY A 232 14.27 19.36 8.32
N TRP A 233 13.89 18.86 7.14
CA TRP A 233 12.80 17.90 6.93
C TRP A 233 13.26 16.75 6.01
N PRO A 234 13.70 15.61 6.56
CA PRO A 234 14.44 14.58 5.83
C PRO A 234 13.75 13.99 4.60
N LEU A 235 12.41 13.84 4.62
CA LEU A 235 11.68 13.19 3.52
C LEU A 235 11.27 14.16 2.40
N ARG A 236 11.64 15.44 2.48
CA ARG A 236 11.46 16.34 1.34
C ARG A 236 12.49 16.04 0.26
N LYS A 237 12.07 16.11 -1.01
CA LYS A 237 12.94 15.79 -2.15
C LYS A 237 14.09 16.78 -2.38
N ASP A 238 14.04 17.95 -1.75
CA ASP A 238 15.07 18.99 -1.76
C ASP A 238 15.93 19.00 -0.49
N TYR A 239 15.75 18.03 0.41
CA TYR A 239 16.52 17.95 1.63
C TYR A 239 17.98 17.59 1.33
N ILE A 240 18.89 18.44 1.77
CA ILE A 240 20.33 18.20 1.71
C ILE A 240 20.74 17.66 3.08
N ALA A 241 21.17 16.40 3.10
CA ALA A 241 21.65 15.78 4.33
C ALA A 241 22.89 16.53 4.86
N PRO A 242 22.93 16.91 6.15
CA PRO A 242 24.10 17.53 6.72
C PRO A 242 25.28 16.57 6.72
N ASN A 243 26.48 17.14 6.59
CA ASN A 243 27.73 16.39 6.53
C ASN A 243 28.20 15.94 7.92
N PHE A 244 27.42 15.10 8.60
CA PHE A 244 27.78 14.53 9.89
C PHE A 244 28.83 13.44 9.73
N TYR A 245 29.75 13.33 10.68
CA TYR A 245 30.83 12.33 10.66
C TYR A 245 30.25 10.90 10.64
N GLU A 246 29.18 10.67 11.37
CA GLU A 246 28.52 9.38 11.55
C GLU A 246 27.81 8.86 10.28
N ILE A 247 27.54 9.73 9.31
CA ILE A 247 26.84 9.40 8.06
C ILE A 247 27.84 9.26 6.90
N GLN A 248 29.13 9.50 7.14
CA GLN A 248 30.18 9.35 6.12
C GLN A 248 30.50 7.89 5.84
N ASP A 249 31.27 7.68 4.78
CA ASP A 249 31.91 6.41 4.50
C ASP A 249 32.78 5.97 5.70
N ALA A 250 32.87 4.65 5.91
CA ALA A 250 33.44 4.03 7.11
C ALA A 250 34.97 4.08 7.21
N TYR A 251 35.59 5.18 6.77
CA TYR A 251 37.04 5.42 6.80
C TYR A 251 37.52 6.04 8.13
#